data_AF-A0A1Y0G345-F1
#
_entry.id   AF-A0A1Y0G345-F1
#
_cell.length_a   1.000
_cell.length_b   1.000
_cell.length_c   1.000
_cell.angle_alpha   90.00
_cell.angle_beta   90.00
_cell.angle_gamma   90.00
#
_symmetry.space_group_name_H-M   'P 1'
#
loop_
_entity.id
_entity.type
_entity.pdbx_description
1 polymer ?
#
loop_
_entity_poly.entity_id
_entity_poly.type
_entity_poly.pdbx_seq_one_letter_code
_entity_poly.pdbx_strand_id
1 'polypeptide(L)' 'MQLRSLQHEMAAALQASDWMKLRRLDQSCPLLVDKVIQANRHTGQAGLIVALKELKAVYATVIDRCRQQVAAMAI' A
#
# COMPACT_ATOMS: atom_id res chain seq x y z
N MET A 1 0.52 15.41 -2.95
CA MET A 1 -0.67 15.52 -2.05
C MET A 1 -1.35 14.18 -1.74
N GLN A 2 -1.29 13.14 -2.58
CA GLN A 2 -2.11 11.93 -2.39
C GLN A 2 -1.67 11.02 -1.22
N LEU A 3 -0.38 10.88 -0.95
CA LEU A 3 0.11 9.95 0.09
C LEU A 3 -0.29 10.37 1.52
N ARG A 4 -0.24 11.69 1.81
CA ARG A 4 -0.56 12.22 3.13
C ARG A 4 -2.08 12.15 3.42
N SER A 5 -2.92 12.27 2.38
CA SER A 5 -4.37 12.02 2.50
C SER A 5 -4.65 10.56 2.81
N LEU A 6 -4.03 9.65 2.06
CA LEU A 6 -4.20 8.21 2.27
C LEU A 6 -3.80 7.79 3.68
N GLN A 7 -2.67 8.32 4.19
CA GLN A 7 -2.22 8.05 5.55
C GLN A 7 -3.26 8.49 6.60
N HIS A 8 -3.84 9.68 6.45
CA HIS A 8 -4.89 10.16 7.34
C HIS A 8 -6.15 9.30 7.27
N GLU A 9 -6.57 8.92 6.06
CA GLU A 9 -7.75 8.08 5.86
C GLU A 9 -7.58 6.67 6.43
N MET A 10 -6.38 6.09 6.32
CA MET A 10 -6.04 4.81 6.94
C MET A 10 -6.02 4.91 8.46
N ALA A 11 -5.44 5.97 9.02
CA ALA A 11 -5.43 6.19 10.47
C ALA A 11 -6.86 6.38 11.02
N ALA A 12 -7.72 7.11 10.31
CA ALA A 12 -9.12 7.28 10.67
C ALA A 12 -9.91 5.97 10.58
N ALA A 13 -9.69 5.17 9.52
CA ALA A 13 -10.31 3.85 9.39
C ALA A 13 -9.87 2.89 10.49
N LEU A 14 -8.59 2.95 10.89
CA LEU A 14 -8.03 2.16 11.99
C LEU A 14 -8.65 2.55 13.33
N GLN A 15 -8.75 3.85 13.65
CA GLN A 15 -9.39 4.34 14.88
C GLN A 15 -10.87 3.94 14.95
N ALA A 16 -11.57 3.94 13.82
CA ALA A 16 -12.97 3.54 13.74
C ALA A 16 -13.18 2.01 13.69
N SER A 17 -12.10 1.21 13.68
CA SER A 17 -12.17 -0.25 13.43
C SER A 17 -12.93 -0.61 12.14
N ASP A 18 -12.88 0.28 11.14
CA ASP A 18 -13.49 0.05 9.83
C ASP A 18 -12.51 -0.76 8.96
N TRP A 19 -12.46 -2.06 9.25
CA TRP A 19 -11.56 -3.01 8.59
C TRP A 19 -11.82 -3.12 7.09
N MET A 20 -13.06 -2.90 6.65
CA MET A 20 -13.42 -2.98 5.23
C MET A 20 -12.91 -1.76 4.46
N LYS A 21 -12.99 -0.56 5.05
CA LYS A 21 -12.39 0.65 4.50
C LYS A 21 -10.87 0.58 4.54
N LEU A 22 -10.28 0.14 5.65
CA LEU A 22 -8.84 -0.04 5.78
C LEU A 22 -8.30 -0.97 4.68
N ARG A 23 -8.98 -2.09 4.42
CA ARG A 23 -8.62 -3.03 3.34
C ARG A 23 -8.71 -2.41 1.95
N ARG A 24 -9.71 -1.57 1.69
CA ARG A 24 -9.86 -0.86 0.40
C ARG A 24 -8.76 0.18 0.20
N LEU A 25 -8.44 0.93 1.26
CA LEU A 25 -7.36 1.92 1.25
C LEU A 25 -6.00 1.25 1.04
N ASP A 26 -5.76 0.11 1.71
CA ASP A 26 -4.51 -0.63 1.58
C ASP A 26 -4.28 -1.17 0.15
N GLN A 27 -5.34 -1.57 -0.56
CA GLN A 27 -5.26 -1.96 -1.97
C GLN A 27 -4.89 -0.80 -2.93
N SER A 28 -5.04 0.45 -2.47
CA SER A 28 -4.67 1.64 -3.26
C SER A 28 -3.22 2.09 -3.05
N CYS A 29 -2.55 1.66 -1.96
CA CYS A 29 -1.14 1.94 -1.69
C CYS A 29 -0.19 1.54 -2.84
N PRO A 30 -0.29 0.32 -3.43
CA PRO A 30 0.59 -0.10 -4.53
C PRO A 30 0.49 0.81 -5.76
N LEU A 31 -0.71 1.32 -6.07
CA LEU A 31 -0.96 2.22 -7.19
C LEU A 31 -0.31 3.60 -6.99
N LEU A 32 -0.23 4.07 -5.75
CA LEU A 32 0.49 5.30 -5.42
C LEU A 32 1.99 5.11 -5.54
N VAL A 33 2.52 3.97 -5.13
CA VAL A 33 3.94 3.64 -5.31
C VAL A 33 4.30 3.59 -6.78
N ASP A 34 3.45 3.00 -7.63
CA ASP A 34 3.65 3.01 -9.09
C ASP A 34 3.67 4.42 -9.68
N LYS A 35 2.76 5.30 -9.23
CA LYS A 35 2.76 6.72 -9.65
C LYS A 35 4.03 7.46 -9.24
N VAL A 36 4.55 7.23 -8.03
CA VAL A 36 5.79 7.85 -7.56
C VAL A 36 7.00 7.31 -8.35
N ILE A 37 7.05 6.01 -8.62
CA ILE A 37 8.10 5.41 -9.47
C ILE A 37 8.06 6.04 -10.87
N GLN A 38 6.88 6.18 -11.46
CA GLN A 38 6.74 6.73 -12.81
C GLN A 38 7.12 8.21 -12.86
N ALA A 39 6.73 9.01 -11.86
CA ALA A 39 7.09 10.41 -11.76
C ALA A 39 8.61 10.64 -11.58
N ASN A 40 9.33 9.67 -11.01
CA ASN A 40 10.77 9.76 -10.76
C ASN A 40 11.62 8.97 -11.77
N ARG A 41 11.02 8.41 -12.84
CA ARG A 41 11.71 7.54 -13.79
C ARG A 41 12.90 8.20 -14.50
N HIS A 42 12.87 9.54 -14.63
CA HIS A 42 13.84 10.31 -15.41
C HIS A 42 14.74 11.22 -14.55
N THR A 43 14.63 11.19 -13.22
CA THR A 43 15.39 12.08 -12.32
C THR A 43 16.80 11.58 -11.98
N GLY A 44 17.26 10.48 -12.57
CA GLY A 44 18.57 9.87 -12.25
C GLY A 44 18.64 9.22 -10.86
N GLN A 45 17.52 9.16 -10.14
CA GLN A 45 17.42 8.59 -8.79
C GLN A 45 17.12 7.08 -8.83
N ALA A 46 18.00 6.31 -9.48
CA ALA A 46 17.82 4.86 -9.64
C ALA A 46 17.63 4.13 -8.30
N GLY A 47 18.37 4.53 -7.26
CA GLY A 47 18.25 3.96 -5.92
C GLY A 47 16.87 4.18 -5.27
N LEU A 48 16.24 5.34 -5.49
CA LEU A 48 14.89 5.63 -4.99
C LEU A 48 13.85 4.74 -5.69
N ILE A 49 13.97 4.55 -7.00
CA ILE A 49 13.07 3.69 -7.76
C ILE A 49 13.18 2.23 -7.29
N VAL A 50 14.40 1.74 -7.04
CA VAL A 50 14.63 0.38 -6.53
C VAL A 50 13.99 0.20 -5.16
N ALA A 51 14.28 1.10 -4.22
CA ALA A 51 13.70 1.05 -2.88
C ALA A 51 12.16 1.10 -2.90
N LEU A 52 11.56 1.90 -3.79
CA LEU A 52 10.10 1.96 -3.96
C LEU A 52 9.53 0.67 -4.55
N LYS A 53 10.23 0.03 -5.49
CA LYS A 53 9.81 -1.27 -6.04
C LYS A 53 9.88 -2.38 -4.99
N GLU A 54 10.93 -2.40 -4.18
CA GLU A 54 11.09 -3.33 -3.07
C GLU A 54 9.97 -3.13 -2.03
N LEU A 55 9.69 -1.89 -1.66
CA LEU A 55 8.57 -1.55 -0.77
C LEU A 55 7.24 -2.06 -1.33
N LYS A 56 7.00 -1.90 -2.64
CA LYS A 56 5.79 -2.43 -3.30
C LYS A 56 5.70 -3.95 -3.21
N ALA A 57 6.82 -4.65 -3.41
CA ALA A 57 6.86 -6.12 -3.33
C ALA A 57 6.58 -6.64 -1.91
N VAL A 58 7.11 -5.96 -0.88
CA VAL A 58 6.80 -6.25 0.53
C VAL A 58 5.31 -6.08 0.80
N TYR A 59 4.72 -4.96 0.37
CA TYR A 59 3.28 -4.71 0.52
C TYR A 59 2.44 -5.80 -0.15
N ALA A 60 2.77 -6.19 -1.38
CA ALA A 60 2.05 -7.26 -2.09
C ALA A 60 2.09 -8.59 -1.31
N THR A 61 3.24 -8.92 -0.74
CA THR A 61 3.44 -10.16 0.04
C THR A 61 2.62 -10.15 1.34
N VAL A 62 2.60 -9.02 2.05
CA VAL A 62 1.84 -8.87 3.29
C VAL A 62 0.34 -8.93 3.02
N ILE A 63 -0.14 -8.23 1.99
CA ILE A 63 -1.56 -8.27 1.58
C ILE A 63 -1.98 -9.70 1.25
N ASP A 64 -1.14 -10.45 0.51
CA ASP A 64 -1.46 -11.81 0.13
C ASP A 64 -1.50 -12.76 1.33
N ARG A 65 -0.54 -12.65 2.26
CA ARG A 65 -0.57 -13.41 3.52
C ARG A 65 -1.79 -13.08 4.38
N CYS A 66 -2.15 -11.81 4.50
CA CYS A 66 -3.36 -11.40 5.22
C CYS A 66 -4.63 -11.98 4.55
N ARG A 67 -4.70 -12.01 3.22
CA ARG A 67 -5.82 -12.64 2.49
C ARG A 67 -5.91 -14.14 2.77
N GLN A 68 -4.78 -14.84 2.75
CA GLN A 68 -4.70 -16.27 3.04
C GLN A 68 -5.14 -16.60 4.47
N GLN A 69 -4.69 -15.83 5.46
CA GLN A 69 -5.10 -16.00 6.86
C GLN A 69 -6.61 -15.78 7.07
N VAL A 70 -7.17 -14.72 6.47
CA VAL A 70 -8.62 -14.47 6.55
C VAL A 70 -9.42 -15.59 5.89
N ALA A 71 -8.96 -16.13 4.75
CA ALA A 71 -9.62 -17.26 4.10
C ALA A 71 -9.54 -18.54 4.94
N ALA A 72 -8.42 -18.78 5.63
CA ALA A 72 -8.25 -19.92 6.52
C ALA A 72 -9.10 -19.85 7.80
N MET A 73 -9.43 -18.64 8.28
CA MET A 73 -10.29 -18.42 9.45
C MET A 73 -11.79 -18.40 9.14
N ALA A 74 -12.17 -18.45 7.85
CA ALA A 74 -13.57 -18.47 7.42
C ALA A 74 -14.12 -19.90 7.25
N ILE A 75 -13.37 -20.91 7.72
CA ILE A 75 -13.71 -22.34 7.72
C ILE A 75 -14.07 -22.77 9.13
#